data_AF-A0A4Q7B3D8-F1
#
_entry.id   AF-A0A4Q7B3D8-F1
#
_cell.length_a   1.000
_cell.length_b   1.000
_cell.length_c   1.000
_cell.angle_alpha   90.00
_cell.angle_beta   90.00
_cell.angle_gamma   90.00
#
_symmetry.space_group_name_H-M   'P 1'
#
loop_
_entity.id
_entity.type
_entity.pdbx_description
1 polymer ?
#
loop_
_entity_poly.entity_id
_entity_poly.type
_entity_poly.pdbx_seq_one_letter_code
_entity_poly.pdbx_strand_id
1 'polypeptide(L)' 'AKNHKISDLFRHLQVGQTECRKRRIWVGRVKLYISALRLEDGELLLVVSPMFNASAIRDYALRWEIETLFSCLKGRGF' A
#
# COMPACT_ATOMS: atom_id res chain seq x y z
N ALA A 1 -8.97 1.44 -21.92
CA ALA A 1 -7.91 0.95 -21.02
C ALA A 1 -8.38 -0.35 -20.39
N LYS A 2 -7.60 -1.44 -20.45
CA LYS A 2 -8.02 -2.73 -19.87
C LYS A 2 -8.18 -2.57 -18.36
N ASN A 3 -9.37 -2.85 -17.84
CA ASN A 3 -9.71 -2.71 -16.43
C ASN A 3 -9.22 -3.98 -15.69
N HIS A 4 -7.95 -4.04 -15.34
CA HIS A 4 -7.44 -5.12 -14.49
C HIS A 4 -7.79 -4.81 -13.04
N LYS A 5 -8.35 -5.79 -12.32
CA LYS A 5 -8.53 -5.62 -10.88
C LYS A 5 -7.14 -5.48 -10.28
N ILE A 6 -6.99 -4.61 -9.27
CA ILE A 6 -5.69 -4.42 -8.61
C ILE A 6 -5.16 -5.75 -8.04
N SER A 7 -6.07 -6.62 -7.60
CA SER A 7 -5.73 -7.98 -7.17
C SER A 7 -5.06 -8.83 -8.26
N ASP A 8 -5.37 -8.62 -9.54
CA ASP A 8 -4.68 -9.31 -10.65
C ASP A 8 -3.23 -8.85 -10.78
N LEU A 9 -2.95 -7.57 -10.52
CA LEU A 9 -1.61 -6.98 -10.67
C LEU A 9 -0.59 -7.58 -9.70
N PHE A 10 -1.06 -7.99 -8.52
CA PHE A 10 -0.24 -8.50 -7.42
C PHE A 10 -0.56 -9.95 -7.07
N ARG A 11 -1.26 -10.70 -7.94
CA ARG A 11 -1.63 -12.10 -7.69
C ARG A 11 -0.42 -12.99 -7.38
N HIS A 12 0.74 -12.66 -7.95
CA HIS A 12 1.98 -13.42 -7.77
C HIS A 12 2.70 -13.12 -6.45
N LEU A 13 2.28 -12.10 -5.71
CA LEU A 13 2.91 -11.68 -4.45
C LEU A 13 2.56 -12.66 -3.34
N GLN A 14 3.59 -13.32 -2.76
CA GLN A 14 3.46 -14.22 -1.62
C GLN A 14 3.35 -13.44 -0.30
N VAL A 15 2.84 -14.07 0.76
CA VAL A 15 2.74 -13.45 2.11
C VAL A 15 4.10 -12.89 2.53
N GLY A 16 4.10 -11.66 3.05
CA GLY A 16 5.29 -10.91 3.45
C GLY A 16 6.08 -10.28 2.30
N GLN A 17 5.79 -10.60 1.03
CA GLN A 17 6.45 -9.97 -0.10
C GLN A 17 5.86 -8.60 -0.41
N THR A 18 6.72 -7.72 -0.92
CA THR A 18 6.36 -6.38 -1.36
C THR A 18 6.74 -6.15 -2.81
N GLU A 19 5.95 -5.34 -3.52
CA GLU A 19 6.28 -4.90 -4.87
C GLU A 19 5.90 -3.43 -5.04
N CYS A 20 6.80 -2.64 -5.63
CA CYS A 20 6.50 -1.29 -6.11
C CYS A 20 6.48 -1.28 -7.65
N ARG A 21 5.33 -0.93 -8.23
CA ARG A 21 5.23 -0.88 -9.70
C ARG A 21 5.86 0.39 -10.26
N LYS A 22 6.79 0.21 -11.19
CA LYS A 22 7.43 1.32 -11.94
C LYS A 22 6.49 2.05 -12.91
N ARG A 23 5.32 1.49 -13.22
CA ARG A 23 4.31 2.12 -14.10
C ARG A 23 3.14 2.62 -13.26
N ARG A 24 2.77 3.88 -13.48
CA ARG A 24 1.57 4.47 -12.84
C ARG A 24 0.29 3.81 -13.36
N ILE A 25 -0.65 3.58 -12.45
CA ILE A 25 -1.99 3.08 -12.76
C ILE A 25 -3.03 4.18 -12.51
N TRP A 26 -4.22 4.02 -13.08
CA TRP A 26 -5.36 4.88 -12.76
C TRP A 26 -5.98 4.43 -11.44
N VAL A 27 -6.07 5.35 -10.49
CA VAL A 27 -6.82 5.20 -9.23
C VAL A 27 -7.88 6.29 -9.24
N GLY A 28 -9.12 5.91 -9.54
CA GLY A 28 -10.18 6.86 -9.86
C GLY A 28 -9.80 7.72 -11.07
N ARG A 29 -9.70 9.04 -10.87
CA ARG A 29 -9.34 10.03 -11.91
C ARG A 29 -7.89 10.50 -11.85
N VAL A 30 -7.05 9.88 -11.02
CA VAL A 30 -5.64 10.29 -10.84
C VAL A 30 -4.73 9.13 -11.22
N LYS A 31 -3.63 9.44 -11.90
CA LYS A 31 -2.60 8.46 -12.25
C LYS A 31 -1.57 8.42 -11.13
N LEU A 32 -1.36 7.29 -10.46
CA LEU A 32 -0.48 7.19 -9.29
C LEU A 32 0.45 5.98 -9.40
N TYR A 33 1.60 6.04 -8.72
CA TYR A 33 2.39 4.84 -8.44
C TYR A 33 1.70 4.04 -7.34
N ILE A 34 1.82 2.72 -7.40
CA ILE A 34 1.22 1.80 -6.44
C ILE A 34 2.26 0.80 -5.96
N SER A 35 2.27 0.58 -4.65
CA SER A 35 3.05 -0.44 -3.98
C SER A 35 2.11 -1.34 -3.19
N ALA A 36 2.42 -2.63 -3.12
CA ALA A 36 1.62 -3.62 -2.42
C ALA A 36 2.46 -4.46 -1.46
N LEU A 37 1.85 -4.89 -0.36
CA LEU A 37 2.31 -5.94 0.56
C LEU A 37 1.19 -6.98 0.67
N ARG A 38 1.54 -8.26 0.58
CA ARG A 38 0.61 -9.35 0.94
C ARG A 38 0.68 -9.60 2.44
N LEU A 39 -0.42 -9.37 3.13
CA LEU A 39 -0.55 -9.58 4.57
C LEU A 39 -0.72 -11.07 4.91
N GLU A 40 -0.59 -11.40 6.20
CA GLU A 40 -0.71 -12.79 6.69
C GLU A 40 -2.10 -13.39 6.50
N ASP A 41 -3.14 -12.56 6.51
CA ASP A 41 -4.52 -12.95 6.22
C ASP A 41 -4.81 -13.12 4.72
N GLY A 42 -3.82 -12.88 3.86
CA GLY A 42 -3.93 -12.99 2.40
C GLY A 42 -4.42 -11.71 1.71
N GLU A 43 -4.84 -10.69 2.46
CA GLU A 43 -5.25 -9.40 1.93
C GLU A 43 -4.05 -8.59 1.40
N LEU A 44 -4.34 -7.58 0.59
CA LEU A 44 -3.34 -6.66 0.05
C LEU A 44 -3.39 -5.32 0.78
N LEU A 45 -2.30 -4.94 1.43
CA LEU A 45 -2.05 -3.56 1.83
C LEU A 45 -1.53 -2.79 0.61
N LEU A 46 -2.24 -1.74 0.21
CA LEU A 46 -1.89 -0.90 -0.93
C LEU A 46 -1.48 0.51 -0.47
N VAL A 47 -0.33 0.97 -0.94
CA VAL A 47 0.14 2.35 -0.75
C VAL A 47 0.26 3.02 -2.11
N VAL A 48 -0.37 4.17 -2.27
CA VAL A 48 -0.34 4.95 -3.52
C VAL A 48 0.37 6.29 -3.32
N SER A 49 1.10 6.74 -4.33
CA SER A 49 1.89 7.98 -4.26
C SER A 49 1.97 8.69 -5.62
N PRO A 50 2.03 10.03 -5.65
CA PRO A 50 2.28 10.79 -6.88
C PRO A 50 3.71 10.56 -7.43
N MET A 51 4.66 10.17 -6.57
CA MET A 51 6.05 9.91 -6.93
C MET A 51 6.39 8.43 -6.79
N PHE A 52 7.33 7.96 -7.61
CA PHE A 52 7.84 6.60 -7.48
C PHE A 52 8.62 6.47 -6.16
N ASN A 53 8.29 5.45 -5.37
CA ASN A 53 8.97 5.15 -4.12
C ASN A 53 9.05 3.63 -3.91
N ALA A 54 10.24 3.07 -4.07
CA ALA A 54 10.50 1.64 -3.86
C ALA A 54 10.32 1.20 -2.39
N SER A 55 10.45 2.14 -1.45
CA SER A 55 10.32 1.93 0.00
C SER A 55 8.94 2.26 0.54
N ALA A 56 7.94 2.52 -0.30
CA ALA A 56 6.63 3.04 0.11
C ALA A 56 5.93 2.22 1.22
N ILE A 57 6.06 0.89 1.20
CA ILE A 57 5.49 0.02 2.25
C ILE A 57 6.22 0.25 3.59
N ARG A 58 7.54 0.32 3.57
CA ARG A 58 8.36 0.56 4.77
C ARG A 58 8.09 1.95 5.35
N ASP A 59 8.02 2.97 4.51
CA ASP A 59 7.76 4.34 4.95
C ASP A 59 6.35 4.47 5.55
N TYR A 60 5.37 3.78 4.96
CA TYR A 60 4.02 3.70 5.52
C TYR A 60 4.00 2.99 6.87
N ALA A 61 4.76 1.89 7.04
CA ALA A 61 4.87 1.19 8.31
C ALA A 61 5.40 2.11 9.43
N LEU A 62 6.46 2.88 9.18
CA LEU A 62 6.98 3.86 10.14
C LEU A 62 5.92 4.90 10.56
N ARG A 63 5.13 5.39 9.60
CA ARG A 63 4.03 6.33 9.90
C ARG A 63 2.93 5.66 10.71
N TRP A 64 2.57 4.43 10.35
CA TRP A 64 1.55 3.64 11.04
C TRP A 64 1.94 3.33 12.49
N GLU A 65 3.21 3.03 12.76
CA GLU A 65 3.73 2.82 14.12
C GLU A 65 3.49 4.05 15.00
N ILE A 66 3.76 5.25 14.46
CA ILE A 66 3.52 6.51 15.18
C ILE A 66 2.03 6.73 15.43
N GLU A 67 1.18 6.51 14.43
CA GLU A 67 -0.28 6.64 14.57
C GLU A 67 -0.86 5.65 15.58
N THR A 68 -0.37 4.40 15.55
CA THR A 68 -0.77 3.35 16.49
C THR A 68 -0.35 3.71 17.91
N LEU A 69 0.88 4.18 18.11
CA LEU A 69 1.37 4.62 19.41
C LEU A 69 0.49 5.75 19.97
N PHE A 70 0.19 6.77 19.17
CA PHE A 70 -0.69 7.85 19.60
C PHE A 70 -2.12 7.38 19.86
N SER A 71 -2.63 6.40 19.10
CA SER A 71 -3.94 5.79 19.35
C SER A 71 -3.97 4.96 20.64
N CYS A 72 -2.86 4.37 21.07
CA CYS A 72 -2.77 3.68 22.35
C CYS A 72 -2.72 4.67 23.53
N LEU A 73 -2.05 5.81 23.35
CA LEU A 73 -1.85 6.82 24.40
C LEU A 73 -3.04 7.77 24.54
N LYS A 74 -3.71 8.11 23.44
CA LYS A 74 -4.97 8.84 23.47
C LYS A 74 -6.08 7.84 23.67
N GLY A 75 -6.77 7.88 24.81
CA GLY A 75 -7.99 7.09 24.99
C GLY A 75 -8.97 7.39 23.85
N ARG A 76 -9.05 6.48 22.88
CA ARG A 76 -9.89 6.49 21.66
C ARG A 76 -10.16 7.87 21.03
N GLY A 77 -9.50 8.17 19.91
CA GLY A 77 -9.99 9.15 18.94
C GLY A 77 -8.94 10.09 18.35
N PHE A 78 -9.08 10.34 17.04
CA PHE A 78 -8.71 11.60 16.41
C PHE A 78 -9.98 12.47 16.32
#